data_AF-A0A3C0HKV6-F1
#
_entry.id   AF-A0A3C0HKV6-F1
#
_cell.length_a   1.000
_cell.length_b   1.000
_cell.length_c   1.000
_cell.angle_alpha   90.00
_cell.angle_beta   90.00
_cell.angle_gamma   90.00
#
_symmetry.space_group_name_H-M   'P 1'
#
loop_
_entity.id
_entity.type
_entity.pdbx_description
1 polymer ?
#
loop_
_entity_poly.entity_id
_entity_poly.type
_entity_poly.pdbx_seq_one_letter_code
_entity_poly.pdbx_strand_id
1 'polypeptide(L)'
;MWILLALIWLASLVVAWRCPGAQWRKVMPTVLLVGIVSAVAVMVMGPALTSSSFGELNYWVDWAFLGGSALGFGVLLAVMVWPALAWFSRRA
;
A
#
# COMPACT_ATOMS: atom_id res chain seq x y z
N MET A 1 -1.61 6.14 19.71
CA MET A 1 -1.65 5.02 18.74
C MET A 1 -0.92 5.36 17.44
N TRP A 2 -1.36 6.38 16.68
CA TRP A 2 -0.77 6.75 15.37
C TRP A 2 0.71 7.13 15.40
N ILE A 3 1.15 7.83 16.46
CA ILE A 3 2.56 8.23 16.63
C ILE A 3 3.48 7.01 16.71
N LEU A 4 3.06 5.93 17.39
CA LEU A 4 3.86 4.71 17.51
C LEU A 4 4.04 4.02 16.15
N LEU A 5 2.98 3.95 15.34
CA LEU A 5 3.03 3.38 13.99
C LEU A 5 3.97 4.20 13.09
N ALA A 6 3.88 5.52 13.13
CA ALA A 6 4.78 6.40 12.39
C ALA A 6 6.24 6.22 12.81
N LEU A 7 6.50 6.11 14.12
CA LEU A 7 7.84 5.86 14.66
C LEU A 7 8.38 4.48 14.24
N ILE A 8 7.56 3.44 14.26
CA ILE A 8 7.94 2.09 13.80
C ILE A 8 8.27 2.11 12.30
N TRP A 9 7.47 2.80 11.49
CA TRP A 9 7.73 2.92 10.06
C TRP A 9 9.03 3.70 9.79
N LEU A 10 9.24 4.84 10.45
CA LEU A 10 10.49 5.60 10.35
C LEU A 10 11.70 4.78 10.82
N ALA A 11 11.56 4.06 11.93
CA ALA A 11 12.61 3.16 12.40
C ALA A 11 12.93 2.12 11.34
N SER A 12 11.93 1.49 10.70
CA SER A 12 12.14 0.51 9.64
C SER A 12 12.85 1.08 8.41
N LEU A 13 12.57 2.33 8.02
CA LEU A 13 13.27 3.03 6.96
C LEU A 13 14.73 3.29 7.31
N VAL A 14 15.00 3.85 8.49
CA VAL A 14 16.35 4.14 8.95
C VAL A 14 17.17 2.85 9.02
N VAL A 15 16.56 1.79 9.56
CA VAL A 15 17.17 0.48 9.75
C VAL A 15 17.44 -0.20 8.40
N ALA A 16 16.50 -0.19 7.45
CA ALA A 16 16.72 -0.66 6.08
C ALA A 16 17.75 0.17 5.30
N TRP A 17 17.80 1.48 5.51
CA TRP A 17 18.74 2.37 4.82
C TRP A 17 20.17 2.25 5.34
N ARG A 18 20.34 1.99 6.64
CA ARG A 18 21.65 1.84 7.30
C ARG A 18 22.24 0.44 7.16
N CYS A 19 21.49 -0.54 6.68
CA CYS A 19 22.00 -1.90 6.50
C CYS A 19 22.58 -2.15 5.10
N PRO A 20 23.90 -2.40 4.99
CA PRO A 20 24.48 -2.86 3.73
C PRO A 20 23.92 -4.24 3.39
N GLY A 21 23.30 -4.37 2.22
CA GLY A 21 22.67 -5.61 1.74
C GLY A 21 21.14 -5.61 1.68
N ALA A 22 20.46 -4.52 2.07
CA ALA A 22 19.01 -4.40 1.85
C ALA A 22 18.69 -4.44 0.34
N GLN A 23 17.87 -5.41 -0.09
CA GLN A 23 17.62 -5.66 -1.51
C GLN A 23 16.39 -4.92 -2.04
N TRP A 24 16.43 -3.58 -1.96
CA TRP A 24 15.34 -2.68 -2.36
C TRP A 24 14.74 -2.97 -3.75
N ARG A 25 15.60 -3.32 -4.73
CA ARG A 25 15.16 -3.64 -6.10
C ARG A 25 14.56 -5.04 -6.21
N LYS A 26 15.09 -6.04 -5.48
CA LYS A 26 14.59 -7.43 -5.55
C LYS A 26 13.19 -7.56 -4.97
N VAL A 27 12.85 -6.74 -3.97
CA VAL A 27 11.51 -6.74 -3.36
C VAL A 27 10.48 -5.94 -4.16
N MET A 28 10.90 -5.18 -5.17
CA MET A 28 10.00 -4.31 -5.95
C MET A 28 8.80 -5.06 -6.57
N PRO A 29 8.95 -6.25 -7.17
CA PRO A 29 7.80 -7.00 -7.68
C PRO A 29 6.80 -7.38 -6.59
N THR A 30 7.30 -7.72 -5.39
CA THR A 30 6.44 -8.05 -4.23
C THR A 30 5.73 -6.81 -3.71
N VAL A 31 6.42 -5.68 -3.61
CA VAL A 31 5.84 -4.38 -3.19
C VAL A 31 4.76 -3.94 -4.18
N LEU A 32 5.01 -4.07 -5.48
CA LEU A 32 4.03 -3.78 -6.53
C LEU A 32 2.82 -4.72 -6.42
N LEU A 33 3.05 -6.02 -6.21
CA LEU A 33 1.96 -6.98 -6.03
C LEU A 33 1.09 -6.64 -4.82
N VAL A 34 1.70 -6.28 -3.69
CA VAL A 34 0.97 -5.83 -2.49
C VAL A 34 0.12 -4.59 -2.80
N GLY A 35 0.68 -3.60 -3.49
CA GLY A 35 -0.04 -2.37 -3.88
C GLY A 35 -1.17 -2.62 -4.88
N ILE A 36 -0.97 -3.50 -5.86
CA ILE A 36 -2.00 -3.87 -6.84
C ILE A 36 -3.14 -4.63 -6.15
N VAL A 37 -2.82 -5.63 -5.33
CA VAL A 37 -3.83 -6.43 -4.62
C VAL A 37 -4.66 -5.55 -3.70
N SER A 38 -4.04 -4.63 -2.97
CA SER A 38 -4.77 -3.72 -2.09
C SER A 38 -5.60 -2.68 -2.86
N ALA A 39 -5.10 -2.14 -3.97
CA ALA A 39 -5.89 -1.27 -4.84
C ALA A 39 -7.12 -1.99 -5.40
N VAL A 40 -6.96 -3.22 -5.90
CA VAL A 40 -8.07 -4.05 -6.38
C VAL A 40 -9.07 -4.33 -5.24
N ALA A 41 -8.58 -4.66 -4.05
CA ALA A 41 -9.44 -4.88 -2.89
C ALA A 41 -10.28 -3.64 -2.56
N VAL A 42 -9.68 -2.44 -2.56
CA VAL A 42 -10.40 -1.18 -2.33
C VAL A 42 -11.37 -0.86 -3.46
N MET A 43 -11.01 -1.13 -4.71
CA MET A 43 -11.91 -0.92 -5.85
C MET A 43 -13.16 -1.81 -5.75
N VAL A 44 -12.99 -3.07 -5.34
CA VAL A 44 -14.08 -4.06 -5.25
C VAL A 44 -14.92 -3.86 -3.99
N MET A 45 -14.27 -3.67 -2.84
CA MET A 45 -14.94 -3.60 -1.54
C MET A 45 -15.37 -2.18 -1.18
N GLY A 46 -14.78 -1.16 -1.80
CA GLY A 46 -15.03 0.26 -1.53
C GLY A 46 -16.51 0.62 -1.48
N PRO A 47 -17.32 0.29 -2.52
CA PRO A 47 -18.75 0.57 -2.50
C PRO A 47 -19.46 -0.13 -1.33
N ALA A 48 -19.20 -1.41 -1.11
CA ALA A 48 -19.82 -2.16 -0.02
C ALA A 48 -19.47 -1.58 1.36
N LEU A 49 -18.24 -1.10 1.55
CA LEU A 49 -17.78 -0.46 2.78
C LEU A 49 -18.43 0.92 3.02
N THR A 50 -18.87 1.61 1.98
CA THR A 50 -19.59 2.89 2.07
C THR A 50 -21.11 2.73 2.08
N SER A 51 -21.62 1.50 2.19
CA SER A 51 -23.06 1.19 2.05
C SER A 51 -23.64 1.59 0.68
N SER A 52 -22.80 1.65 -0.34
CA SER A 52 -23.16 1.97 -1.72
C SER A 52 -23.04 0.73 -2.61
N SER A 53 -23.74 0.74 -3.73
CA SER A 53 -23.61 -0.30 -4.77
C SER A 53 -22.89 0.25 -6.00
N PHE A 54 -22.31 -0.65 -6.82
CA PHE A 54 -21.75 -0.25 -8.13
C PHE A 54 -22.82 0.36 -9.06
N GLY A 55 -24.12 0.08 -8.82
CA GLY A 55 -25.23 0.67 -9.57
C GLY A 55 -25.50 2.13 -9.23
N GLU A 56 -24.94 2.65 -8.13
CA GLU A 56 -25.06 4.06 -7.75
C GLU A 56 -23.98 4.94 -8.39
N LEU A 57 -22.90 4.36 -8.92
CA LEU A 57 -21.80 5.05 -9.60
C LEU A 57 -22.22 5.49 -11.02
N ASN A 58 -23.16 6.41 -11.09
CA ASN A 58 -23.76 6.87 -12.33
C ASN A 58 -22.95 8.00 -12.98
N TYR A 59 -22.11 8.71 -12.21
CA TYR A 59 -21.24 9.76 -12.74
C TYR A 59 -19.81 9.28 -12.88
N TRP A 60 -19.13 9.75 -13.94
CA TRP A 60 -17.70 9.49 -14.16
C TRP A 60 -16.83 9.97 -12.97
N VAL A 61 -17.30 10.99 -12.23
CA VAL A 61 -16.63 11.50 -11.02
C VAL A 61 -16.63 10.44 -9.91
N ASP A 62 -17.69 9.64 -9.78
CA ASP A 62 -17.78 8.60 -8.76
C ASP A 62 -16.77 7.49 -9.04
N TRP A 63 -16.64 7.11 -10.31
CA TRP A 63 -15.59 6.19 -10.78
C TRP A 63 -14.18 6.75 -10.58
N ALA A 64 -13.98 8.04 -10.84
CA ALA A 64 -12.70 8.70 -10.61
C ALA A 64 -12.34 8.76 -9.12
N PHE A 65 -13.32 8.99 -8.23
CA PHE A 65 -13.13 9.01 -6.79
C PHE A 65 -12.81 7.61 -6.24
N LEU A 66 -13.55 6.59 -6.68
CA LEU A 66 -13.30 5.20 -6.30
C LEU A 66 -11.92 4.74 -6.81
N GLY A 67 -11.60 4.99 -8.08
CA GLY A 67 -10.31 4.65 -8.67
C GLY A 67 -9.15 5.41 -8.01
N GLY A 68 -9.33 6.70 -7.74
CA GLY A 68 -8.34 7.52 -7.03
C GLY A 68 -8.10 7.04 -5.60
N SER A 69 -9.16 6.67 -4.88
CA SER A 69 -9.08 6.09 -3.54
C SER A 69 -8.35 4.74 -3.58
N ALA A 70 -8.71 3.86 -4.51
CA ALA A 70 -8.07 2.56 -4.71
C ALA A 70 -6.56 2.70 -4.97
N LEU A 71 -6.17 3.58 -5.90
CA LEU A 71 -4.76 3.87 -6.16
C LEU A 71 -4.04 4.45 -4.94
N GLY A 72 -4.67 5.38 -4.23
CA GLY A 72 -4.11 6.00 -3.03
C GLY A 72 -3.80 4.97 -1.94
N PHE A 73 -4.76 4.10 -1.62
CA PHE A 73 -4.55 3.00 -0.66
C PHE A 73 -3.52 1.98 -1.15
N GLY A 74 -3.53 1.66 -2.45
CA GLY A 74 -2.55 0.80 -3.09
C GLY A 74 -1.11 1.27 -2.87
N VAL A 75 -0.85 2.53 -3.22
CA VAL A 75 0.45 3.18 -3.04
C VAL A 75 0.82 3.28 -1.57
N LEU A 76 -0.13 3.68 -0.72
CA LEU A 76 0.12 3.83 0.72
C LEU A 76 0.59 2.52 1.35
N LEU A 77 -0.09 1.41 1.07
CA LEU A 77 0.29 0.10 1.58
C LEU A 77 1.60 -0.41 0.99
N ALA A 78 1.83 -0.18 -0.30
CA ALA A 78 3.11 -0.52 -0.93
C ALA A 78 4.29 0.20 -0.26
N VAL A 79 4.17 1.52 -0.05
CA VAL A 79 5.19 2.33 0.65
C VAL A 79 5.36 1.91 2.11
N MET A 80 4.26 1.53 2.78
CA MET A 80 4.31 1.13 4.18
C MET A 80 5.06 -0.19 4.38
N VAL A 81 4.90 -1.14 3.47
CA VAL A 81 5.48 -2.49 3.56
C VAL A 81 6.89 -2.57 2.94
N TRP A 82 7.24 -1.65 2.04
CA TRP A 82 8.53 -1.63 1.34
C TRP A 82 9.78 -1.71 2.24
N PRO A 83 9.98 -0.84 3.26
CA PRO A 83 11.18 -0.90 4.10
C PRO A 83 11.27 -2.21 4.90
N ALA A 84 10.13 -2.74 5.35
CA ALA A 84 10.08 -4.02 6.05
C ALA A 84 10.51 -5.18 5.13
N LEU A 85 9.99 -5.25 3.91
CA LEU A 85 10.39 -6.27 2.94
C LEU A 85 11.85 -6.13 2.52
N ALA A 86 12.33 -4.90 2.29
CA ALA A 86 13.73 -4.65 1.95
C ALA A 86 14.68 -5.13 3.07
N TRP A 87 14.28 -4.97 4.33
CA TRP A 87 15.00 -5.51 5.47
C TRP A 87 14.91 -7.05 5.57
N PHE A 88 13.73 -7.65 5.43
CA PHE A 88 13.59 -9.11 5.55
C PHE A 88 14.29 -9.87 4.43
N SER A 89 14.30 -9.32 3.21
CA SER A 89 14.99 -9.91 2.06
C SER A 89 16.51 -9.97 2.19
N ARG A 90 17.12 -9.30 3.18
CA ARG A 90 18.55 -9.48 3.51
C ARG A 90 18.88 -10.84 4.10
N ARG A 91 17.87 -11.54 4.66
CA ARG A 91 18.02 -12.84 5.33
C ARG A 91 17.66 -14.03 4.44
N ALA A 92 17.21 -13.78 3.20
CA ALA A 92 16.71 -14.77 2.26
C ALA A 92 17.67 -14.93 1.07
#